data_AF-A0A8D8VMW8-F1
#
_entry.id   AF-A0A8D8VMW8-F1
#
_cell.length_a   1.000
_cell.length_b   1.000
_cell.length_c   1.000
_cell.angle_alpha   90.00
_cell.angle_beta   90.00
_cell.angle_gamma   90.00
#
_symmetry.space_group_name_H-M   'P 1'
#
loop_
_entity.id
_entity.type
_entity.pdbx_description
1 polymer ?
#
loop_
_entity_poly.entity_id
_entity_poly.type
_entity_poly.pdbx_seq_one_letter_code
_entity_poly.pdbx_strand_id
1 'polypeptide(L)'
;MVSSIRPIVFLHIITSVWAAHAVNWKDQKIQTPFINTDCARGEFHCGLGKCIPDNWRCDGFIDCPDGTDEPNTCHHECYNGQVRCALSNKCIPNNWLCDEEPDCSTDDQLDFTDEDENKCHSAVLCPPNELRCGESNQCVPLSKFCDGRPDCTKGEDEGPFCENRSDCN
;
A
#
# COMPACT_ATOMS: atom_id res chain seq x y z
N MET A 1 -5.85 -20.92 -76.59
CA MET A 1 -4.68 -21.35 -77.38
C MET A 1 -3.67 -21.93 -76.40
N VAL A 2 -3.50 -23.25 -76.44
CA VAL A 2 -2.63 -24.01 -75.55
C VAL A 2 -1.20 -23.88 -76.07
N SER A 3 -0.27 -23.37 -75.27
CA SER A 3 1.17 -23.46 -75.57
C SER A 3 1.77 -24.64 -74.84
N SER A 4 2.50 -25.45 -75.58
CA SER A 4 3.17 -26.68 -75.16
C SER A 4 4.69 -26.51 -75.28
N ILE A 5 5.41 -27.48 -74.70
CA ILE A 5 6.84 -27.83 -74.81
C ILE A 5 7.80 -26.91 -74.00
N ARG A 6 8.63 -27.36 -73.04
CA ARG A 6 9.57 -28.51 -73.08
C ARG A 6 9.93 -29.15 -71.72
N PRO A 7 10.34 -30.44 -71.73
CA PRO A 7 10.76 -31.22 -70.57
C PRO A 7 12.27 -31.12 -70.34
N ILE A 8 12.74 -31.23 -69.09
CA ILE A 8 14.06 -31.80 -68.78
C ILE A 8 13.92 -32.62 -67.50
N VAL A 9 14.07 -33.93 -67.67
CA VAL A 9 14.23 -34.94 -66.62
C VAL A 9 15.68 -34.86 -66.13
N PHE A 10 15.89 -34.73 -64.81
CA PHE A 10 17.12 -35.18 -64.17
C PHE A 10 16.77 -36.03 -62.95
N LEU A 11 16.78 -37.34 -63.17
CA LEU A 11 17.02 -38.30 -62.10
C LEU A 11 18.48 -38.16 -61.66
N HIS A 12 18.71 -37.94 -60.37
CA HIS A 12 19.87 -38.48 -59.69
C HIS A 12 19.39 -39.32 -58.51
N ILE A 13 19.42 -40.62 -58.76
CA ILE A 13 19.46 -41.70 -57.80
C ILE A 13 20.65 -41.50 -56.84
N ILE A 14 20.37 -41.40 -55.54
CA ILE A 14 21.25 -41.95 -54.51
C ILE A 14 20.37 -42.66 -53.50
N THR A 15 20.41 -43.98 -53.60
CA THR A 15 20.05 -44.93 -52.56
C THR A 15 20.83 -44.60 -51.30
N SER A 16 20.17 -44.44 -50.16
CA SER A 16 20.70 -44.86 -48.86
C SER A 16 19.73 -44.62 -47.72
N VAL A 17 19.21 -45.74 -47.22
CA VAL A 17 19.13 -46.13 -45.81
C VAL A 17 18.13 -45.41 -44.89
N TRP A 18 17.29 -46.27 -44.32
CA TRP A 18 16.38 -46.06 -43.22
C TRP A 18 17.07 -45.47 -41.97
N ALA A 19 16.43 -44.48 -41.37
CA ALA A 19 16.06 -44.50 -39.94
C ALA A 19 15.31 -43.21 -39.65
N ALA A 20 13.98 -43.31 -39.50
CA ALA A 20 13.21 -42.30 -38.80
C ALA A 20 13.77 -42.25 -37.36
N HIS A 21 14.59 -41.25 -37.07
CA HIS A 21 14.94 -40.94 -35.69
C HIS A 21 13.68 -40.38 -35.04
N ALA A 22 13.12 -41.17 -34.12
CA ALA A 22 12.11 -40.69 -33.19
C ALA A 22 12.72 -39.51 -32.43
N VAL A 23 12.16 -38.31 -32.65
CA VAL A 23 12.46 -37.14 -31.83
C VAL A 23 11.92 -37.44 -30.43
N ASN A 24 12.84 -37.76 -29.51
CA ASN A 24 12.54 -37.98 -28.10
C ASN A 24 12.41 -36.61 -27.42
N TRP A 25 11.20 -36.26 -27.00
CA TRP A 25 10.86 -35.03 -26.29
C TRP A 25 11.27 -35.12 -24.81
N LYS A 26 12.52 -35.49 -24.55
CA LYS A 26 13.11 -35.40 -23.21
C LYS A 26 14.20 -34.34 -23.24
N ASP A 27 13.91 -33.24 -22.55
CA ASP A 27 14.87 -32.26 -22.05
C ASP A 27 15.51 -31.30 -23.06
N GLN A 28 14.71 -30.70 -23.95
CA GLN A 28 15.13 -29.46 -24.61
C GLN A 28 14.82 -28.24 -23.74
N LYS A 29 15.68 -27.98 -22.75
CA LYS A 29 15.80 -26.65 -22.14
C LYS A 29 16.36 -25.70 -23.19
N ILE A 30 15.48 -25.01 -23.89
CA ILE A 30 15.82 -23.88 -24.75
C ILE A 30 16.48 -22.84 -23.83
N GLN A 31 17.75 -22.52 -24.07
CA GLN A 31 18.39 -21.35 -23.48
C GLN A 31 17.78 -20.11 -24.14
N THR A 32 16.62 -19.69 -23.64
CA THR A 32 16.15 -18.31 -23.78
C THR A 32 17.11 -17.40 -22.98
N PRO A 33 17.33 -16.14 -23.38
CA PRO A 33 18.10 -15.22 -22.56
C PRO A 33 17.42 -15.19 -21.20
N PHE A 34 18.21 -15.33 -20.12
CA PHE A 34 17.75 -15.37 -18.73
C PHE A 34 16.65 -14.32 -18.49
N ILE A 35 15.39 -14.72 -18.59
CA ILE A 35 14.32 -14.09 -17.83
C ILE A 35 14.52 -14.71 -16.45
N ASN A 36 15.15 -13.96 -15.56
CA ASN A 36 15.10 -14.30 -14.15
C ASN A 36 13.63 -14.11 -13.75
N THR A 37 12.84 -15.18 -13.85
CA THR A 37 11.37 -15.16 -13.77
C THR A 37 10.85 -14.94 -12.35
N ASP A 38 11.73 -14.66 -11.39
CA ASP A 38 11.38 -14.26 -10.04
C ASP A 38 12.12 -12.96 -9.74
N CYS A 39 11.39 -11.96 -9.27
CA CYS A 39 11.99 -10.73 -8.73
C CYS A 39 13.00 -11.08 -7.62
N ALA A 40 13.95 -10.18 -7.36
CA ALA A 40 14.91 -10.42 -6.30
C ALA A 40 14.20 -10.55 -4.94
N ARG A 41 14.88 -11.14 -3.97
CA ARG A 41 14.32 -11.30 -2.62
C ARG A 41 14.03 -9.92 -2.03
N GLY A 42 12.77 -9.65 -1.69
CA GLY A 42 12.32 -8.33 -1.20
C GLY A 42 11.79 -7.41 -2.30
N GLU A 43 11.53 -7.92 -3.50
CA GLU A 43 10.83 -7.22 -4.57
C GLU A 43 9.47 -7.87 -4.86
N PHE A 44 8.46 -7.04 -5.12
CA PHE A 44 7.14 -7.42 -5.60
C PHE A 44 7.08 -7.46 -7.12
N HIS A 45 6.41 -8.47 -7.66
CA HIS A 45 6.25 -8.67 -9.10
C HIS A 45 4.92 -8.09 -9.59
N CYS A 46 4.99 -6.97 -10.32
CA CYS A 46 3.84 -6.37 -11.00
C CYS A 46 3.23 -7.32 -12.06
N GLY A 47 1.95 -7.18 -12.36
CA GLY A 47 1.26 -8.01 -13.37
C GLY A 47 1.89 -7.94 -14.77
N LEU A 48 2.50 -6.81 -15.13
CA LEU A 48 3.23 -6.59 -16.38
C LEU A 48 4.72 -7.00 -16.35
N GLY A 49 5.19 -7.69 -15.31
CA GLY A 49 6.56 -8.22 -15.25
C GLY A 49 7.64 -7.21 -14.82
N LYS A 50 7.23 -6.06 -14.29
CA LYS A 50 8.13 -5.13 -13.59
C LYS A 50 8.30 -5.61 -12.15
N CYS A 51 9.51 -5.49 -11.61
CA CYS A 51 9.78 -5.69 -10.19
C CYS A 51 9.88 -4.32 -9.51
N ILE A 52 9.18 -4.16 -8.40
CA ILE A 52 9.29 -3.00 -7.50
C ILE A 52 9.74 -3.50 -6.12
N PRO A 53 10.32 -2.65 -5.26
CA PRO A 53 10.54 -3.00 -3.86
C PRO A 53 9.24 -3.50 -3.18
N ASP A 54 9.31 -4.53 -2.35
CA ASP A 54 8.11 -5.09 -1.67
C ASP A 54 7.44 -4.06 -0.74
N ASN A 55 8.20 -3.08 -0.24
CA ASN A 55 7.69 -1.96 0.55
C ASN A 55 6.98 -0.89 -0.28
N TRP A 56 6.93 -1.01 -1.60
CA TRP A 56 6.11 -0.19 -2.51
C TRP A 56 4.81 -0.88 -2.89
N ARG A 57 4.58 -2.10 -2.37
CA ARG A 57 3.29 -2.75 -2.48
C ARG A 57 2.38 -2.24 -1.37
N CYS A 58 1.20 -1.73 -1.71
CA CYS A 58 0.31 -1.11 -0.75
C CYS A 58 1.02 0.03 0.02
N ASP A 59 1.73 0.91 -0.68
CA ASP A 59 2.34 2.13 -0.12
C ASP A 59 1.55 3.41 -0.46
N GLY A 60 0.50 3.28 -1.27
CA GLY A 60 -0.43 4.34 -1.62
C GLY A 60 -0.06 5.08 -2.90
N PHE A 61 1.02 4.66 -3.57
CA PHE A 61 1.44 5.18 -4.87
C PHE A 61 1.34 4.11 -5.95
N ILE A 62 1.02 4.54 -7.18
CA ILE A 62 1.03 3.64 -8.34
C ILE A 62 2.47 3.55 -8.86
N ASP A 63 3.23 2.57 -8.39
CA ASP A 63 4.58 2.26 -8.84
C ASP A 63 4.62 1.18 -9.91
N CYS A 64 3.65 0.26 -9.91
CA CYS A 64 3.46 -0.67 -11.00
C CYS A 64 2.79 0.03 -12.20
N PRO A 65 3.25 -0.24 -13.44
CA PRO A 65 2.68 0.36 -14.65
C PRO A 65 1.23 -0.05 -14.92
N ASP A 66 0.76 -1.11 -14.27
CA ASP A 66 -0.62 -1.60 -14.29
C ASP A 66 -1.38 -1.34 -12.98
N GLY A 67 -0.77 -0.65 -12.01
CA GLY A 67 -1.36 -0.38 -10.68
C GLY A 67 -1.65 -1.63 -9.86
N THR A 68 -0.99 -2.76 -10.18
CA THR A 68 -1.22 -4.04 -9.48
C THR A 68 -0.60 -4.13 -8.09
N ASP A 69 0.26 -3.18 -7.76
CA ASP A 69 0.78 -2.90 -6.42
C ASP A 69 -0.25 -2.28 -5.47
N GLU A 70 -1.25 -1.56 -6.01
CA GLU A 70 -2.31 -0.88 -5.25
C GLU A 70 -3.74 -1.42 -5.55
N PRO A 71 -4.01 -2.74 -5.41
CA PRO A 71 -5.35 -3.25 -5.57
C PRO A 71 -6.27 -2.79 -4.44
N ASN A 72 -7.58 -2.71 -4.70
CA ASN A 72 -8.62 -2.43 -3.68
C ASN A 72 -8.66 -3.44 -2.51
N THR A 73 -7.90 -4.54 -2.58
CA THR A 73 -7.75 -5.56 -1.53
C THR A 73 -6.52 -5.34 -0.65
N CYS A 74 -5.70 -4.33 -0.94
CA CYS A 74 -4.69 -3.84 -0.01
C CYS A 74 -5.42 -3.35 1.25
N HIS A 75 -5.39 -4.18 2.29
CA HIS A 75 -5.58 -3.67 3.64
C HIS A 75 -4.32 -2.89 4.01
N HIS A 76 -4.31 -1.62 3.62
CA HIS A 76 -3.50 -0.59 4.28
C HIS A 76 -3.97 -0.52 5.74
N GLU A 77 -3.46 -1.42 6.56
CA GLU A 77 -3.28 -1.09 7.98
C GLU A 77 -2.20 -0.02 7.97
N CYS A 78 -2.62 1.25 7.99
CA CYS A 78 -1.70 2.37 8.08
C CYS A 78 -0.70 2.08 9.20
N TYR A 79 0.57 2.44 8.98
CA TYR A 79 1.62 2.16 9.95
C TYR A 79 1.28 2.79 11.30
N ASN A 80 1.83 2.26 12.40
CA ASN A 80 1.61 2.83 13.74
C ASN A 80 1.84 4.36 13.73
N GLY A 81 0.82 5.13 14.10
CA GLY A 81 0.84 6.60 14.07
C GLY A 81 0.36 7.23 12.76
N GLN A 82 -0.34 6.50 11.90
CA GLN A 82 -1.02 7.02 10.73
C GLN A 82 -2.53 6.75 10.80
N VAL A 83 -3.32 7.65 10.22
CA VAL A 83 -4.78 7.57 10.17
C VAL A 83 -5.22 7.40 8.72
N ARG A 84 -6.19 6.50 8.49
CA ARG A 84 -6.76 6.27 7.16
C ARG A 84 -7.91 7.21 6.86
N CYS A 85 -7.83 7.90 5.74
CA CYS A 85 -8.90 8.69 5.15
C CYS A 85 -10.05 7.79 4.70
N ALA A 86 -11.31 8.23 4.86
CA ALA A 86 -12.46 7.36 4.66
C ALA A 86 -12.78 7.09 3.19
N LEU A 87 -12.49 8.05 2.30
CA LEU A 87 -12.85 7.98 0.88
C LEU A 87 -11.62 7.66 0.02
N SER A 88 -10.52 8.37 0.26
CA SER A 88 -9.31 8.23 -0.55
C SER A 88 -8.46 7.01 -0.17
N ASN A 89 -8.72 6.38 0.99
CA ASN A 89 -7.88 5.37 1.63
C ASN A 89 -6.41 5.82 1.83
N LYS A 90 -6.12 7.11 1.66
CA LYS A 90 -4.83 7.72 1.95
C LYS A 90 -4.52 7.56 3.45
N CYS A 91 -3.28 7.17 3.76
CA CYS A 91 -2.79 7.20 5.13
C CYS A 91 -2.09 8.54 5.37
N ILE A 92 -2.61 9.33 6.31
CA ILE A 92 -2.00 10.57 6.76
C ILE A 92 -1.31 10.36 8.11
N PRO A 93 -0.24 11.13 8.43
CA PRO A 93 0.34 11.15 9.77
C PRO A 93 -0.69 11.56 10.84
N ASN A 94 -0.56 11.04 12.06
CA ASN A 94 -1.46 11.43 13.15
C ASN A 94 -1.42 12.94 13.47
N ASN A 95 -0.31 13.62 13.17
CA ASN A 95 -0.15 15.06 13.39
C ASN A 95 -0.80 15.93 12.30
N TRP A 96 -1.38 15.33 11.27
CA TRP A 96 -2.19 15.96 10.20
C TRP A 96 -3.68 15.72 10.44
N LEU A 97 -4.02 15.23 11.63
CA LEU A 97 -5.39 15.05 12.05
C LEU A 97 -5.78 16.29 12.85
N CYS A 98 -6.84 16.98 12.44
CA CYS A 98 -7.37 18.16 13.12
C CYS A 98 -6.36 19.31 13.16
N ASP A 99 -5.60 19.50 12.08
CA ASP A 99 -4.59 20.54 11.95
C ASP A 99 -5.07 21.77 11.15
N GLU A 100 -6.38 21.86 10.92
CA GLU A 100 -7.10 22.90 10.17
C GLU A 100 -6.92 22.83 8.65
N GLU A 101 -6.17 21.84 8.13
CA GLU A 101 -5.97 21.60 6.71
C GLU A 101 -6.62 20.27 6.27
N PRO A 102 -7.35 20.22 5.14
CA PRO A 102 -7.96 18.99 4.65
C PRO A 102 -6.94 18.13 3.89
N ASP A 103 -6.05 17.48 4.62
CA ASP A 103 -5.03 16.55 4.12
C ASP A 103 -5.60 15.26 3.52
N CYS A 104 -6.81 14.85 3.92
CA CYS A 104 -7.46 13.69 3.32
C CYS A 104 -8.01 13.95 1.91
N SER A 105 -8.19 15.22 1.53
CA SER A 105 -8.71 15.63 0.23
C SER A 105 -7.66 15.50 -0.89
N THR A 106 -8.15 15.24 -2.09
CA THR A 106 -7.36 15.22 -3.34
C THR A 106 -8.01 16.18 -4.35
N ASP A 107 -7.30 16.52 -5.44
CA ASP A 107 -7.83 17.42 -6.49
C ASP A 107 -9.21 16.98 -7.03
N ASP A 108 -9.46 15.67 -7.09
CA ASP A 108 -10.68 15.08 -7.67
C ASP A 108 -11.71 14.60 -6.63
N GLN A 109 -11.33 14.52 -5.35
CA GLN A 109 -12.17 13.96 -4.29
C GLN A 109 -11.99 14.71 -2.98
N LEU A 110 -13.07 15.35 -2.53
CA LEU A 110 -13.16 16.00 -1.23
C LEU A 110 -13.38 14.95 -0.14
N ASP A 111 -12.46 14.90 0.81
CA ASP A 111 -12.51 14.05 2.00
C ASP A 111 -12.01 14.88 3.19
N PHE A 112 -12.90 15.11 4.16
CA PHE A 112 -12.64 15.90 5.39
C PHE A 112 -12.60 14.99 6.61
N THR A 113 -12.33 13.69 6.41
CA THR A 113 -12.33 12.69 7.48
C THR A 113 -11.30 12.99 8.58
N ASP A 114 -10.23 13.66 8.22
CA ASP A 114 -9.17 14.15 9.10
C ASP A 114 -9.59 15.35 9.96
N GLU A 115 -10.47 16.19 9.44
CA GLU A 115 -11.01 17.39 10.10
C GLU A 115 -12.43 17.17 10.65
N ASP A 116 -12.94 15.93 10.62
CA ASP A 116 -14.29 15.63 11.10
C ASP A 116 -14.39 15.85 12.61
N GLU A 117 -15.34 16.67 13.05
CA GLU A 117 -15.55 16.96 14.48
C GLU A 117 -15.68 15.69 15.32
N ASN A 118 -16.34 14.62 14.84
CA ASN A 118 -16.51 13.41 15.63
C ASN A 118 -15.22 12.58 15.76
N LYS A 119 -14.29 12.72 14.80
CA LYS A 119 -12.93 12.17 14.91
C LYS A 119 -12.02 13.08 15.74
N CYS A 120 -12.15 14.38 15.57
CA CYS A 120 -11.35 15.40 16.28
C CYS A 120 -11.70 15.55 17.76
N HIS A 121 -12.96 15.33 18.14
CA HIS A 121 -13.38 15.33 19.54
C HIS A 121 -12.71 14.24 20.39
N SER A 122 -12.09 13.22 19.76
CA SER A 122 -11.26 12.22 20.43
C SER A 122 -9.77 12.33 20.07
N ALA A 123 -9.40 13.23 19.17
CA ALA A 123 -8.10 13.23 18.52
C ALA A 123 -7.47 14.62 18.37
N VAL A 124 -7.74 15.53 19.31
CA VAL A 124 -6.66 16.45 19.70
C VAL A 124 -5.58 15.58 20.31
N LEU A 125 -4.67 15.14 19.44
CA LEU A 125 -3.53 14.31 19.77
C LEU A 125 -2.52 15.19 20.46
N CYS A 126 -2.83 15.47 21.72
CA CYS A 126 -1.81 15.82 22.66
C CYS A 126 -0.65 14.82 22.50
N PRO A 127 0.61 15.28 22.58
CA PRO A 127 1.79 14.44 22.51
C PRO A 127 1.63 13.16 23.34
N PRO A 128 2.30 12.05 22.99
CA PRO A 128 2.22 10.83 23.78
C PRO A 128 2.52 11.12 25.26
N ASN A 129 1.61 10.69 26.13
CA ASN A 129 1.55 10.99 27.57
C ASN A 129 0.93 12.35 27.97
N GLU A 130 0.22 13.01 27.06
CA GLU A 130 -0.60 14.19 27.34
C GLU A 130 -2.07 13.95 26.96
N LEU A 131 -2.98 14.57 27.72
CA LEU A 131 -4.42 14.54 27.52
C LEU A 131 -4.97 15.96 27.39
N ARG A 132 -6.05 16.07 26.63
CA ARG A 132 -6.76 17.32 26.40
C ARG A 132 -7.63 17.69 27.60
N CYS A 133 -7.59 18.96 27.98
CA CYS A 133 -8.51 19.56 28.94
C CYS A 133 -9.92 19.70 28.34
N GLY A 134 -10.75 18.66 28.51
CA GLY A 134 -12.16 18.61 28.10
C GLY A 134 -12.43 19.19 26.72
N GLU A 135 -13.12 20.33 26.64
CA GLU A 135 -13.48 21.02 25.37
C GLU A 135 -12.45 22.06 24.91
N SER A 136 -11.34 22.23 25.63
CA SER A 136 -10.30 23.21 25.30
C SER A 136 -9.10 22.57 24.59
N ASN A 137 -8.45 23.29 23.66
CA ASN A 137 -7.24 22.80 22.97
C ASN A 137 -5.97 22.82 23.86
N GLN A 138 -6.14 22.79 25.19
CA GLN A 138 -5.02 22.71 26.12
C GLN A 138 -4.65 21.25 26.37
N CYS A 139 -3.38 20.90 26.16
CA CYS A 139 -2.81 19.61 26.47
C CYS A 139 -2.07 19.65 27.81
N VAL A 140 -2.24 18.63 28.62
CA VAL A 140 -1.62 18.50 29.94
C VAL A 140 -1.19 17.05 30.13
N PRO A 141 0.00 16.76 30.72
CA PRO A 141 0.43 15.39 30.89
C PRO A 141 -0.58 14.53 31.66
N LEU A 142 -0.73 13.25 31.29
CA LEU A 142 -1.61 12.30 32.00
C LEU A 142 -1.31 12.26 33.50
N SER A 143 -0.05 12.48 33.90
CA SER A 143 0.38 12.51 35.29
C SER A 143 -0.16 13.69 36.10
N LYS A 144 -0.69 14.71 35.43
CA LYS A 144 -1.26 15.91 36.05
C LYS A 144 -2.78 15.85 36.19
N PHE A 145 -3.43 14.88 35.55
CA PHE A 145 -4.83 14.62 35.81
C PHE A 145 -4.99 14.02 37.22
N CYS A 146 -5.95 14.54 37.99
CA CYS A 146 -6.22 14.11 39.36
C CYS A 146 -4.97 14.15 40.29
N ASP A 147 -4.07 15.10 40.07
CA ASP A 147 -2.86 15.32 40.89
C ASP A 147 -3.11 16.28 42.08
N GLY A 148 -4.32 16.82 42.16
CA GLY A 148 -4.78 17.76 43.18
C GLY A 148 -4.45 19.22 42.87
N ARG A 149 -4.03 19.54 41.65
CA ARG A 149 -3.76 20.90 41.19
C ARG A 149 -4.46 21.16 39.86
N PRO A 150 -5.14 22.30 39.70
CA PRO A 150 -5.71 22.67 38.42
C PRO A 150 -4.60 23.08 37.45
N ASP A 151 -4.20 22.17 36.58
CA ASP A 151 -3.31 22.42 35.46
C ASP A 151 -4.11 22.82 34.20
N CYS A 152 -5.38 22.41 34.06
CA CYS A 152 -6.27 22.92 33.01
C CYS A 152 -6.77 24.34 33.30
N THR A 153 -7.04 25.13 32.24
CA THR A 153 -7.53 26.52 32.31
C THR A 153 -8.81 26.64 33.14
N LYS A 154 -9.67 25.61 33.11
CA LYS A 154 -10.92 25.53 33.87
C LYS A 154 -10.83 24.60 35.09
N GLY A 155 -9.65 24.06 35.39
CA GLY A 155 -9.44 23.05 36.44
C GLY A 155 -10.23 21.76 36.20
N GLU A 156 -10.58 21.49 34.94
CA GLU A 156 -11.38 20.32 34.56
C GLU A 156 -10.60 19.02 34.69
N ASP A 157 -9.27 19.06 34.74
CA ASP A 157 -8.39 17.94 35.11
C ASP A 157 -8.57 17.44 36.55
N GLU A 158 -9.17 18.26 37.41
CA GLU A 158 -9.47 17.96 38.83
C GLU A 158 -10.98 17.85 39.10
N GLY A 159 -11.73 17.49 38.07
CA GLY A 159 -13.18 17.39 38.12
C GLY A 159 -13.71 16.26 39.02
N PRO A 160 -15.04 16.19 39.21
CA PRO A 160 -15.68 15.16 40.04
C PRO A 160 -15.47 13.72 39.54
N PHE A 161 -14.96 13.52 38.32
CA PHE A 161 -14.55 12.20 37.82
C PHE A 161 -13.30 11.65 38.54
N CYS A 162 -12.51 12.50 39.20
CA CYS A 162 -11.35 12.10 40.00
C CYS A 162 -11.72 11.45 41.36
N GLU A 163 -13.02 11.33 41.69
CA GLU A 163 -13.48 10.74 42.96
C GLU A 163 -13.09 9.27 43.13
N ASN A 164 -12.84 8.54 42.03
CA ASN A 164 -12.19 7.24 42.06
C ASN A 164 -10.82 7.32 41.39
N ARG A 165 -9.79 7.47 42.22
CA ARG A 165 -8.35 7.45 41.89
C ARG A 165 -7.86 6.17 41.17
N SER A 166 -8.78 5.28 40.79
CA SER A 166 -8.57 4.00 40.13
C SER A 166 -8.74 4.06 38.61
N ASP A 167 -9.36 5.13 38.08
CA ASP A 167 -9.67 5.28 36.65
C ASP A 167 -8.53 5.97 35.85
N CYS A 168 -7.43 6.30 36.53
CA CYS A 168 -6.21 6.84 35.93
C CYS A 168 -5.12 5.76 35.78
N ASN A 169 -5.45 4.63 35.14
CA ASN A 169 -4.49 3.58 34.75
C ASN A 169 -4.72 3.12 33.31
#